data_AF-A0A5Y0F7R0-F1
#
_entry.id   AF-A0A5Y0F7R0-F1
#
_cell.length_a   1.000
_cell.length_b   1.000
_cell.length_c   1.000
_cell.angle_alpha   90.00
_cell.angle_beta   90.00
_cell.angle_gamma   90.00
#
_symmetry.space_group_name_H-M   'P 1'
#
loop_
_entity.id
_entity.type
_entity.pdbx_description
1 polymer ?
#
loop_
_entity_poly.entity_id
_entity_poly.type
_entity_poly.pdbx_seq_one_letter_code
_entity_poly.pdbx_strand_id
1 'polypeptide(L)' 'MLDHQTLELTMLEIARKSGRPLDRHTIYEVRNGVRNALAAKERHRKRMNAPAYQWKKPASPRS' A
#
# COMPACT_ATOMS: atom_id res chain seq x y z
N MET A 1 14.14 2.86 -1.17
CA MET A 1 12.69 3.14 -1.14
C MET A 1 12.51 4.38 -0.27
N LEU A 2 11.72 5.38 -0.68
CA LEU A 2 11.45 6.51 0.22
C LEU A 2 10.84 5.97 1.51
N ASP A 3 11.31 6.49 2.63
CA ASP A 3 10.79 6.08 3.94
C ASP A 3 9.32 6.45 4.09
N HIS A 4 8.56 5.60 4.78
CA HIS A 4 7.13 5.78 4.99
C HIS A 4 6.83 7.12 5.67
N GLN A 5 7.63 7.50 6.66
CA GLN A 5 7.43 8.76 7.39
C GLN A 5 7.69 9.95 6.48
N THR A 6 8.69 9.88 5.61
CA THR A 6 8.97 10.93 4.63
C THR A 6 7.79 11.17 3.69
N LEU A 7 7.12 10.11 3.24
CA LEU A 7 5.94 10.24 2.37
C LEU A 7 4.76 10.87 3.10
N GLU A 8 4.50 10.47 4.35
CA GLU A 8 3.44 11.08 5.16
C GLU A 8 3.68 12.56 5.40
N LEU A 9 4.88 12.93 5.85
CA LEU A 9 5.25 14.33 6.09
C LEU A 9 5.14 15.18 4.82
N THR A 10 5.57 14.64 3.68
CA THR A 10 5.46 15.33 2.39
C THR A 10 3.99 15.58 2.02
N MET A 11 3.12 14.58 2.19
CA MET A 11 1.68 14.71 1.91
C MET A 11 1.00 15.71 2.85
N LEU A 12 1.39 15.74 4.13
CA LEU A 12 0.90 16.72 5.09
C LEU A 12 1.34 18.14 4.73
N GLU A 13 2.58 18.34 4.28
CA GLU A 13 3.05 19.65 3.83
C GLU A 13 2.31 20.11 2.56
N ILE A 14 2.00 19.19 1.64
CA ILE A 14 1.16 19.49 0.47
C ILE A 14 -0.24 19.93 0.91
N ALA A 15 -0.87 19.22 1.85
CA ALA A 15 -2.17 19.59 2.39
C ALA A 15 -2.13 20.96 3.10
N ARG A 16 -1.04 21.26 3.81
CA ARG A 16 -0.82 22.57 4.42
C ARG A 16 -0.76 23.69 3.37
N LYS A 17 0.01 23.46 2.31
CA LYS A 17 0.20 24.43 1.21
C LYS A 17 -1.06 24.63 0.37
N SER A 18 -1.95 23.64 0.30
CA SER A 18 -3.24 23.77 -0.38
C SER A 18 -4.31 24.48 0.45
N GLY A 19 -3.96 24.96 1.66
CA GLY A 19 -4.89 25.64 2.55
C GLY A 19 -5.88 24.70 3.24
N ARG A 20 -5.67 23.39 3.16
CA ARG A 20 -6.50 22.40 3.86
C ARG A 20 -6.13 22.40 5.35
N PRO A 21 -7.11 22.43 6.28
CA PRO A 21 -6.82 22.32 7.70
C PRO A 21 -6.18 20.96 8.00
N LEU A 22 -5.07 20.95 8.76
CA LEU A 22 -4.47 19.72 9.29
C LEU A 22 -5.26 19.23 10.51
N ASP A 23 -6.53 18.91 10.29
CA ASP A 23 -7.37 18.28 11.28
C ASP A 23 -7.04 16.78 11.42
N ARG A 24 -7.61 16.15 12.45
CA ARG A 24 -7.43 14.71 12.69
C ARG A 24 -7.87 13.88 11.49
N HIS A 25 -8.89 14.33 10.77
CA HIS A 25 -9.41 13.64 9.60
C HIS A 25 -8.39 13.65 8.46
N THR A 26 -7.85 14.81 8.11
CA THR A 26 -6.83 14.96 7.05
C THR A 26 -5.57 14.15 7.38
N ILE A 27 -5.12 14.17 8.63
CA ILE A 27 -3.99 13.34 9.06
C ILE A 27 -4.30 11.84 8.88
N TYR A 28 -5.52 11.41 9.23
CA TYR A 28 -5.96 10.03 9.05
C TYR A 28 -6.05 9.65 7.55
N GLU A 29 -6.59 10.52 6.70
CA GLU A 29 -6.67 10.31 5.25
C GLU A 29 -5.28 10.14 4.64
N VAL A 30 -4.33 11.01 4.98
CA VAL A 30 -2.95 10.94 4.49
C VAL A 30 -2.30 9.61 4.86
N ARG A 31 -2.38 9.22 6.15
CA ARG A 31 -1.81 7.95 6.64
C ARG A 31 -2.37 6.74 5.89
N ASN A 32 -3.69 6.66 5.76
CA ASN A 32 -4.33 5.54 5.06
C ASN A 32 -4.03 5.55 3.57
N GLY A 33 -4.01 6.73 2.94
CA GLY A 33 -3.65 6.91 1.54
C GLY A 33 -2.25 6.38 1.25
N VAL A 34 -1.25 6.82 2.02
CA VAL A 34 0.15 6.37 1.90
C VAL A 34 0.26 4.86 2.11
N ARG A 35 -0.34 4.33 3.19
CA ARG A 35 -0.35 2.89 3.47
C ARG A 35 -0.95 2.07 2.32
N ASN A 36 -2.08 2.50 1.80
CA ASN A 36 -2.79 1.79 0.72
C ASN A 36 -2.01 1.82 -0.59
N ALA A 37 -1.40 2.95 -0.94
CA ALA A 37 -0.58 3.10 -2.13
C ALA A 37 0.66 2.20 -2.07
N LEU A 38 1.36 2.17 -0.92
CA LEU A 38 2.52 1.28 -0.72
C LEU A 38 2.12 -0.19 -0.80
N ALA A 39 1.02 -0.57 -0.15
CA ALA A 39 0.50 -1.93 -0.22
C ALA A 39 0.11 -2.33 -1.66
N ALA A 40 -0.50 -1.41 -2.43
CA ALA A 40 -0.84 -1.66 -3.82
C ALA A 40 0.40 -1.86 -4.70
N LYS A 41 1.44 -1.03 -4.51
CA LYS A 41 2.73 -1.16 -5.19
C LYS A 41 3.39 -2.51 -4.88
N GLU A 42 3.43 -2.91 -3.61
CA GLU A 42 4.00 -4.20 -3.22
C GLU A 42 3.20 -5.38 -3.76
N ARG A 43 1.85 -5.30 -3.76
CA ARG A 43 1.02 -6.32 -4.42
C ARG A 43 1.31 -6.40 -5.91
N HIS A 44 1.49 -5.27 -6.58
CA HIS A 44 1.86 -5.24 -8.00
C HIS A 44 3.23 -5.90 -8.23
N ARG A 45 4.25 -5.53 -7.46
CA ARG A 45 5.58 -6.15 -7.52
C ARG A 45 5.53 -7.67 -7.30
N LYS A 46 4.80 -8.12 -6.27
CA LYS A 46 4.60 -9.54 -5.99
C LYS A 46 3.92 -10.28 -7.14
N ARG A 47 2.92 -9.67 -7.79
CA ARG A 47 2.25 -10.26 -8.96
C ARG A 47 3.18 -10.37 -10.16
N MET A 48 3.96 -9.33 -10.46
CA MET A 48 4.89 -9.35 -11.59
C MET A 48 6.04 -10.34 -11.41
N ASN A 49 6.45 -10.57 -10.17
CA ASN A 49 7.53 -11.52 -9.83
C ASN A 49 7.00 -12.92 -9.50
N ALA A 50 5.68 -13.14 -9.52
CA ALA A 50 5.13 -14.45 -9.23
C ALA A 50 5.45 -15.42 -10.38
N PRO A 51 5.85 -16.68 -10.08
CA PRO A 51 5.95 -17.69 -11.12
C PRO A 51 4.58 -17.96 -11.73
N ALA A 52 4.56 -18.47 -12.96
CA ALA A 52 3.33 -18.89 -13.60
C ALA A 52 2.58 -19.88 -12.71
N TYR A 53 1.27 -19.67 -12.56
CA TYR A 53 0.42 -20.56 -11.78
C TYR A 53 0.44 -21.96 -12.40
N GLN A 54 0.74 -22.97 -11.58
CA GLN A 54 0.66 -24.38 -11.96
C GLN A 54 -0.38 -25.06 -11.09
N TRP A 55 -1.50 -25.47 -11.70
CA TRP A 55 -2.48 -26.30 -11.01
C TRP A 55 -1.87 -27.67 -10.72
N LYS A 56 -1.83 -28.05 -9.44
CA LYS A 56 -1.42 -29.39 -9.01
C LYS A 56 -2.66 -30.18 -8.64
N LYS A 57 -2.85 -31.34 -9.27
CA LYS A 57 -3.93 -32.27 -8.92
C LYS A 57 -3.80 -32.64 -7.43
N PRO A 58 -4.87 -32.51 -6.62
CA PRO A 58 -4.82 -32.91 -5.21
C PRO A 58 -4.56 -34.42 -5.10
N ALA A 59 -3.82 -34.82 -4.07
CA ALA A 59 -3.56 -36.23 -3.79
C ALA A 59 -4.88 -36.95 -3.44
N SER A 60 -4.96 -38.24 -3.78
CA SER A 60 -6.11 -39.08 -3.40
C SER A 60 -6.31 -39.04 -1.88
N PRO A 61 -7.55 -38.92 -1.39
CA PRO A 61 -7.85 -39.13 0.03
C PRO A 61 -7.28 -40.48 0.46
N ARG A 62 -6.62 -40.53 1.63
CA ARG A 62 -6.14 -41.79 2.21
C ARG A 62 -7.37 -42.64 2.55
N SER A 63 -7.49 -43.80 1.92
CA SER A 63 -8.47 -44.86 2.22
C SER A 63 -8.15 -45.57 3.52
#